data_AF-A0A2M8S782-F1
#
_entry.id   AF-A0A2M8S782-F1
#
_cell.length_a   1.000
_cell.length_b   1.000
_cell.length_c   1.000
_cell.angle_alpha   90.00
_cell.angle_beta   90.00
_cell.angle_gamma   90.00
#
_symmetry.space_group_name_H-M   'P 1'
#
loop_
_entity.id
_entity.type
_entity.pdbx_description
1 polymer ?
#
loop_
_entity_poly.entity_id
_entity_poly.type
_entity_poly.pdbx_seq_one_letter_code
_entity_poly.pdbx_strand_id
1 'polypeptide(L)'
;MLIPGEFIQPEALLSSNEKLIVVDISEQHLYAYDGGALVFSFIASTGIGNSTRIGSFSVLEKIPNAYGATWNIWMPDWLGIYWSGYLQNGIHALPILSNGARLWAGYLGRPISYGCVVLGVEEAQLLYDWAEVGTPVVIQW
;
A
#
# COMPACT_ATOMS: atom_id res chain seq x y z
N MET A 1 6.75 -16.65 19.27
CA MET A 1 6.03 -17.61 18.41
C MET A 1 4.65 -17.05 18.21
N LEU A 2 4.39 -16.40 17.07
CA LEU A 2 3.08 -15.79 16.78
C LEU A 2 2.22 -16.81 16.03
N ILE A 3 0.95 -16.89 16.43
CA ILE A 3 -0.03 -17.86 15.94
C ILE A 3 -0.65 -17.29 14.65
N PRO A 4 -0.82 -18.07 13.56
CA PRO A 4 -1.46 -17.56 12.35
C PRO A 4 -2.92 -17.18 12.62
N GLY A 5 -3.30 -15.93 12.34
CA GLY A 5 -4.70 -15.47 12.38
C GLY A 5 -5.04 -14.44 13.47
N GLU A 6 -4.09 -14.03 14.30
CA GLU A 6 -4.30 -12.93 15.26
C GLU A 6 -4.24 -11.59 14.51
N PHE A 7 -5.32 -10.81 14.57
CA PHE A 7 -5.29 -9.41 14.18
C PHE A 7 -4.27 -8.71 15.07
N ILE A 8 -3.15 -8.28 14.51
CA ILE A 8 -2.20 -7.50 15.31
C ILE A 8 -2.82 -6.10 15.45
N GLN A 9 -3.14 -5.75 16.70
CA GLN A 9 -3.67 -4.42 16.99
C GLN A 9 -2.61 -3.36 16.62
N PRO A 10 -2.98 -2.30 15.88
CA PRO A 10 -2.04 -1.26 15.46
C PRO A 10 -1.27 -0.69 16.65
N GLU A 11 -1.95 -0.53 17.79
CA GLU A 11 -1.41 -0.02 19.06
C GLU A 11 -0.23 -0.86 19.58
N ALA A 12 -0.24 -2.19 19.38
CA ALA A 12 0.84 -3.06 19.79
C ALA A 12 2.07 -2.92 18.89
N LEU A 13 1.88 -2.71 17.57
CA LEU A 13 2.97 -2.47 16.61
C LEU A 13 3.53 -1.05 16.73
N LEU A 14 2.69 -0.06 17.04
CA LEU A 14 3.13 1.31 17.34
C LEU A 14 3.99 1.40 18.60
N SER A 15 3.94 0.37 19.46
CA SER A 15 4.76 0.27 20.68
C SER A 15 6.10 -0.45 20.45
N SER A 16 6.33 -1.05 19.27
CA SER A 16 7.64 -1.58 18.91
C SER A 16 8.51 -0.48 18.28
N ASN A 17 9.83 -0.57 18.45
CA ASN A 17 10.80 0.31 17.77
C ASN A 17 10.94 -0.03 16.27
N GLU A 18 9.84 -0.41 15.61
CA GLU A 18 9.84 -0.92 14.24
C GLU A 18 9.03 -0.01 13.32
N LYS A 19 9.29 -0.16 12.02
CA LYS A 19 8.54 0.50 10.97
C LYS A 19 7.13 -0.09 10.89
N LEU A 20 6.13 0.72 10.63
CA LEU A 20 4.75 0.29 10.42
C LEU A 20 4.09 1.14 9.33
N ILE A 21 3.40 0.49 8.41
CA ILE A 21 2.49 1.14 7.47
C ILE A 21 1.07 0.85 7.91
N VAL A 22 0.24 1.88 8.04
CA VAL A 22 -1.20 1.78 8.29
C VAL A 22 -1.93 2.40 7.11
N VAL A 23 -2.85 1.65 6.52
CA VAL A 23 -3.76 2.13 5.47
C VAL A 23 -5.16 2.16 6.06
N ASP A 24 -5.72 3.35 6.13
CA ASP A 24 -7.08 3.57 6.59
C ASP A 24 -8.01 3.76 5.38
N ILE A 25 -8.93 2.81 5.20
CA ILE A 25 -9.87 2.84 4.07
C ILE A 25 -10.93 3.92 4.25
N SER A 26 -11.35 4.22 5.48
CA SER A 26 -12.37 5.26 5.73
C SER A 26 -11.84 6.65 5.43
N GLU A 27 -10.56 6.88 5.73
CA GLU A 27 -9.90 8.16 5.46
C GLU A 27 -9.27 8.24 4.06
N GLN A 28 -9.10 7.10 3.38
CA GLN A 28 -8.34 7.00 2.14
C GLN A 28 -6.95 7.58 2.31
N HIS A 29 -6.27 7.10 3.35
CA HIS A 29 -5.01 7.65 3.79
C HIS A 29 -4.03 6.56 4.17
N LEU A 30 -2.74 6.82 3.93
CA LEU A 30 -1.65 5.97 4.36
C LEU A 30 -0.80 6.74 5.37
N TYR A 31 -0.55 6.09 6.50
CA TYR A 31 0.33 6.56 7.56
C TYR A 31 1.52 5.62 7.65
N ALA A 32 2.73 6.18 7.74
CA ALA A 32 3.93 5.41 8.01
C ALA A 32 4.56 5.89 9.32
N TYR A 33 4.91 4.94 10.17
CA TYR A 33 5.50 5.17 11.48
C TYR A 33 6.87 4.50 11.57
N ASP A 34 7.79 5.13 12.30
CA ASP A 34 9.11 4.59 12.62
C ASP A 34 9.34 4.74 14.13
N GLY A 35 9.37 3.61 14.87
CA GLY A 35 9.47 3.62 16.33
C GLY A 35 8.34 4.41 17.01
N GLY A 36 7.12 4.26 16.51
CA GLY A 36 5.93 4.96 17.00
C GLY A 36 5.80 6.43 16.57
N ALA A 37 6.82 7.04 15.96
CA ALA A 37 6.74 8.39 15.42
C ALA A 37 6.16 8.38 14.01
N LEU A 38 5.17 9.22 13.73
CA LEU A 38 4.62 9.39 12.39
C LEU A 38 5.66 10.07 11.48
N VAL A 39 6.16 9.34 10.47
CA VAL A 39 7.14 9.86 9.51
C VAL A 39 6.48 10.29 8.20
N PHE A 40 5.42 9.61 7.76
CA PHE A 40 4.68 9.97 6.55
C PHE A 40 3.17 9.92 6.76
N SER A 41 2.48 10.86 6.12
CA SER A 41 1.03 10.96 6.08
C SER A 41 0.63 11.34 4.66
N PHE A 42 0.11 10.38 3.90
CA PHE A 42 -0.14 10.51 2.47
C PHE A 42 -1.58 10.25 2.13
N ILE A 43 -2.15 11.12 1.27
CA ILE A 43 -3.41 10.80 0.61
C ILE A 43 -3.19 9.51 -0.19
N ALA A 44 -4.08 8.55 0.03
CA ALA A 44 -4.06 7.27 -0.65
C ALA A 44 -5.41 7.02 -1.33
N SER A 45 -5.45 5.95 -2.09
CA SER A 45 -6.65 5.53 -2.78
C SER A 45 -6.71 4.02 -2.84
N THR A 46 -7.74 3.44 -2.24
CA THR A 46 -7.90 1.99 -2.18
C THR A 46 -8.85 1.46 -3.25
N GLY A 47 -9.17 0.18 -3.19
CA GLY A 47 -9.99 -0.51 -4.16
C GLY A 47 -11.47 -0.20 -4.03
N ILE A 48 -12.14 0.01 -5.16
CA ILE A 48 -13.59 0.21 -5.23
C ILE A 48 -14.35 -1.01 -4.69
N GLY A 49 -15.54 -0.79 -4.11
CA GLY A 49 -16.42 -1.87 -3.67
C GLY A 49 -15.79 -2.80 -2.62
N ASN A 50 -14.96 -2.25 -1.73
CA ASN A 50 -14.26 -2.99 -0.67
C ASN A 50 -13.33 -4.09 -1.21
N SER A 51 -12.73 -3.87 -2.38
CA SER A 51 -11.82 -4.83 -3.01
C SER A 51 -10.42 -4.86 -2.39
N THR A 52 -10.03 -3.83 -1.64
CA THR A 52 -8.84 -3.88 -0.78
C THR A 52 -9.17 -4.66 0.49
N ARG A 53 -8.37 -5.70 0.80
CA ARG A 53 -8.58 -6.56 1.96
C ARG A 53 -8.06 -5.86 3.22
N ILE A 54 -8.88 -5.86 4.28
CA ILE A 54 -8.44 -5.51 5.63
C ILE A 54 -7.61 -6.64 6.26
N GLY A 55 -6.75 -6.29 7.20
CA GLY A 55 -5.94 -7.24 7.96
C GLY A 55 -4.51 -6.78 8.19
N SER A 56 -3.72 -7.66 8.79
CA SER A 56 -2.28 -7.47 9.00
C SER A 56 -1.49 -8.23 7.94
N PHE A 57 -0.60 -7.53 7.25
CA PHE A 57 0.25 -8.00 6.17
C PHE A 57 1.68 -7.51 6.39
N SER A 58 2.55 -7.72 5.41
CA SER A 58 3.89 -7.13 5.36
C SER A 58 4.29 -6.86 3.92
N VAL A 59 5.28 -6.00 3.70
CA VAL A 59 5.92 -5.85 2.39
C VAL A 59 6.63 -7.15 2.03
N LEU A 60 6.13 -7.85 1.01
CA LEU A 60 6.67 -9.13 0.54
C LEU A 60 7.80 -8.95 -0.46
N GLU A 61 7.72 -7.93 -1.30
CA GLU A 61 8.71 -7.62 -2.32
C GLU A 61 8.67 -6.15 -2.74
N LYS A 62 9.72 -5.72 -3.42
CA LYS A 62 9.88 -4.38 -3.97
C LYS A 62 10.26 -4.47 -5.44
N ILE A 63 9.51 -3.83 -6.32
CA ILE A 63 9.79 -3.78 -7.77
C ILE A 63 9.79 -2.32 -8.21
N PRO A 64 10.89 -1.78 -8.77
CA PRO A 64 10.95 -0.36 -9.16
C PRO A 64 9.85 0.04 -10.15
N ASN A 65 9.47 -0.86 -11.04
CA ASN A 65 8.37 -0.65 -11.98
C ASN A 65 7.72 -1.97 -12.36
N ALA A 66 6.65 -2.35 -11.64
CA ALA A 66 5.94 -3.61 -11.88
C ALA A 66 5.02 -3.51 -13.11
N TYR A 67 4.92 -4.59 -13.88
CA TYR A 67 4.03 -4.64 -15.04
C TYR A 67 2.78 -5.48 -14.77
N GLY A 68 1.61 -4.86 -14.89
CA GLY A 68 0.29 -5.50 -14.73
C GLY A 68 -0.29 -5.92 -16.08
N ALA A 69 -0.02 -7.15 -16.51
CA ALA A 69 -0.46 -7.66 -17.82
C ALA A 69 -1.98 -7.64 -18.02
N THR A 70 -2.77 -7.82 -16.95
CA THR A 70 -4.24 -7.81 -16.99
C THR A 70 -4.82 -6.51 -17.53
N TRP A 71 -4.16 -5.38 -17.27
CA TRP A 71 -4.62 -4.05 -17.66
C TRP A 71 -3.64 -3.32 -18.58
N ASN A 72 -2.50 -3.94 -18.93
CA ASN A 72 -1.43 -3.34 -19.71
C ASN A 72 -0.96 -1.99 -19.11
N ILE A 73 -0.63 -2.02 -17.81
CA ILE A 73 -0.18 -0.85 -17.04
C ILE A 73 1.17 -1.10 -16.37
N TRP A 74 1.94 -0.03 -16.22
CA TRP A 74 3.14 0.00 -15.39
C TRP A 74 2.82 0.62 -14.04
N MET A 75 3.34 0.05 -12.97
CA MET A 75 3.10 0.45 -11.58
C MET A 75 4.45 0.74 -10.94
N PRO A 76 4.91 2.00 -10.98
CA PRO A 76 6.16 2.41 -10.35
C PRO A 76 6.10 2.23 -8.83
N ASP A 77 7.27 1.99 -8.23
CA ASP A 77 7.45 1.98 -6.78
C ASP A 77 6.59 0.92 -6.08
N TRP A 78 6.53 -0.26 -6.68
CA TRP A 78 5.66 -1.34 -6.24
C TRP A 78 6.18 -2.00 -4.95
N LEU A 79 5.35 -1.96 -3.91
CA LEU A 79 5.47 -2.74 -2.69
C LEU A 79 4.39 -3.82 -2.67
N GLY A 80 4.75 -5.07 -2.98
CA GLY A 80 3.80 -6.18 -2.93
C GLY A 80 3.42 -6.52 -1.48
N ILE A 81 2.14 -6.66 -1.15
CA ILE A 81 1.70 -6.85 0.26
C ILE A 81 0.92 -8.14 0.50
N TYR A 82 0.07 -8.58 -0.43
CA TYR A 82 -0.65 -9.85 -0.30
C TYR A 82 -1.12 -10.38 -1.65
N TRP A 83 -1.31 -11.69 -1.71
CA TRP A 83 -1.88 -12.36 -2.88
C TRP A 83 -3.41 -12.38 -2.84
N SER A 84 -4.03 -12.15 -3.99
CA SER A 84 -5.46 -12.27 -4.25
C SER A 84 -5.66 -13.17 -5.48
N GLY A 85 -5.78 -14.47 -5.23
CA GLY A 85 -5.68 -15.47 -6.29
C GLY A 85 -4.27 -15.47 -6.90
N TYR A 86 -4.20 -15.38 -8.24
CA TYR A 86 -2.94 -15.33 -8.99
C TYR A 86 -2.35 -13.92 -9.13
N LEU A 87 -3.07 -12.90 -8.67
CA LEU A 87 -2.60 -11.51 -8.70
C LEU A 87 -2.09 -11.11 -7.33
N GLN A 88 -1.05 -10.28 -7.29
CA GLN A 88 -0.59 -9.65 -6.07
C GLN A 88 -1.19 -8.24 -5.98
N ASN A 89 -1.68 -7.86 -4.80
CA ASN A 89 -1.98 -6.47 -4.49
C ASN A 89 -0.78 -5.81 -3.84
N GLY A 90 -0.60 -4.53 -4.13
CA GLY A 90 0.53 -3.75 -3.68
C GLY A 90 0.16 -2.31 -3.34
N ILE A 91 1.13 -1.61 -2.78
CA ILE A 91 1.17 -0.15 -2.68
C ILE A 91 2.05 0.34 -3.82
N HIS A 92 1.60 1.33 -4.60
CA HIS A 92 2.36 1.81 -5.75
C HIS A 92 1.95 3.23 -6.18
N ALA A 93 2.78 3.87 -7.01
CA ALA A 93 2.48 5.17 -7.62
C ALA A 93 1.33 5.08 -8.63
N LEU A 94 0.77 6.22 -9.03
CA LEU A 94 -0.21 6.31 -10.13
C LEU A 94 0.25 5.47 -11.36
N PRO A 95 -0.55 4.47 -11.80
CA PRO A 95 -0.17 3.62 -12.91
C PRO A 95 0.05 4.39 -14.21
N ILE A 96 0.96 3.92 -15.05
CA ILE A 96 1.26 4.50 -16.34
C ILE A 96 0.66 3.62 -17.44
N LEU A 97 -0.22 4.21 -18.24
CA LEU A 97 -0.83 3.58 -19.42
C LEU A 97 0.20 3.48 -20.55
N SER A 98 -0.07 2.64 -21.55
CA SER A 98 0.80 2.46 -22.72
C SER A 98 1.09 3.74 -23.52
N ASN A 99 0.22 4.75 -23.41
CA ASN A 99 0.39 6.08 -24.01
C ASN A 99 1.16 7.07 -23.13
N GLY A 100 1.69 6.63 -21.97
CA GLY A 100 2.43 7.45 -21.02
C GLY A 100 1.55 8.26 -20.05
N ALA A 101 0.23 8.24 -20.19
CA ALA A 101 -0.66 8.94 -19.28
C ALA A 101 -0.72 8.24 -17.90
N ARG A 102 -0.85 9.03 -16.84
CA ARG A 102 -1.03 8.52 -15.48
C ARG A 102 -2.50 8.26 -15.21
N LEU A 103 -2.84 7.00 -14.99
CA LEU A 103 -4.18 6.57 -14.62
C LEU A 103 -4.53 7.14 -13.24
N TRP A 104 -5.76 7.67 -13.12
CA TRP A 104 -6.33 8.25 -11.90
C TRP A 104 -5.65 9.51 -11.34
N ALA A 105 -4.74 10.14 -12.09
CA ALA A 105 -4.20 11.44 -11.71
C ALA A 105 -5.33 12.45 -11.43
N GLY A 106 -5.30 13.12 -10.27
CA GLY A 106 -6.33 14.05 -9.83
C GLY A 106 -7.56 13.42 -9.14
N TYR A 107 -7.55 12.11 -8.89
CA TYR A 107 -8.66 11.40 -8.25
C TYR A 107 -8.28 10.68 -6.94
N LEU A 108 -7.10 10.95 -6.39
CA LEU A 108 -6.68 10.39 -5.09
C LEU A 108 -7.58 10.88 -3.95
N GLY A 109 -7.63 10.11 -2.86
CA GLY A 109 -8.46 10.41 -1.66
C GLY A 109 -9.87 9.80 -1.72
N ARG A 110 -10.10 8.87 -2.65
CA ARG A 110 -11.33 8.07 -2.74
C ARG A 110 -11.02 6.69 -3.34
N PRO A 111 -11.88 5.68 -3.14
CA PRO A 111 -11.67 4.39 -3.78
C PRO A 111 -11.68 4.52 -5.31
N ILE A 112 -10.63 4.04 -5.98
CA ILE A 112 -10.45 4.13 -7.44
C ILE A 112 -9.84 2.87 -8.06
N SER A 113 -9.13 2.06 -7.28
CA SER A 113 -8.33 0.94 -7.80
C SER A 113 -9.12 -0.36 -7.88
N TYR A 114 -8.50 -1.41 -8.41
CA TYR A 114 -9.03 -2.78 -8.40
C TYR A 114 -8.65 -3.59 -7.15
N GLY A 115 -8.03 -2.95 -6.15
CA GLY A 115 -7.64 -3.57 -4.88
C GLY A 115 -6.33 -3.04 -4.30
N CYS A 116 -5.45 -2.50 -5.14
CA CYS A 116 -4.18 -1.91 -4.70
C CYS A 116 -4.37 -0.61 -3.92
N VAL A 117 -3.35 -0.20 -3.19
CA VAL A 117 -3.27 1.12 -2.54
C VAL A 117 -2.46 2.03 -3.43
N VAL A 118 -3.09 3.06 -3.97
CA VAL A 118 -2.48 3.98 -4.94
C VAL A 118 -2.08 5.26 -4.23
N LEU A 119 -0.84 5.69 -4.44
CA LEU A 119 -0.30 6.95 -3.93
C LEU A 119 0.02 7.93 -5.07
N GLY A 120 0.27 9.18 -4.69
CA GLY A 120 0.95 10.13 -5.57
C GLY A 120 2.38 9.67 -5.90
N VAL A 121 2.99 10.31 -6.89
CA VAL A 121 4.28 9.85 -7.44
C VAL A 121 5.42 10.06 -6.45
N GLU A 122 5.45 11.22 -5.78
CA GLU A 122 6.50 11.54 -4.81
C GLU A 122 6.32 10.72 -3.53
N GLU A 123 5.07 10.60 -3.06
CA GLU A 123 4.70 9.83 -1.88
C GLU A 123 5.03 8.34 -2.04
N ALA A 124 4.77 7.77 -3.22
CA ALA A 124 5.14 6.40 -3.54
C ALA A 124 6.65 6.19 -3.51
N GLN A 125 7.43 7.08 -4.12
CA GLN A 125 8.89 7.00 -4.11
C GLN A 125 9.45 7.09 -2.69
N LEU A 126 8.98 8.06 -1.89
CA LEU A 126 9.38 8.23 -0.48
C LEU A 126 9.08 6.98 0.34
N LEU A 127 7.87 6.43 0.20
CA LEU A 127 7.49 5.20 0.91
C LEU A 127 8.32 4.00 0.42
N TYR A 128 8.54 3.88 -0.88
CA TYR A 128 9.32 2.80 -1.46
C TYR A 128 10.75 2.83 -0.97
N ASP A 129 11.41 3.99 -0.92
CA ASP A 129 12.79 4.08 -0.44
C ASP A 129 12.90 3.80 1.06
N TRP A 130 11.92 4.25 1.85
CA TRP A 130 11.90 4.06 3.29
C TRP A 130 11.53 2.63 3.73
N ALA A 131 10.58 1.99 3.05
CA ALA A 131 10.07 0.67 3.43
C ALA A 131 11.06 -0.45 3.05
N GLU A 132 11.21 -1.41 3.96
CA GLU A 132 12.00 -2.62 3.75
C GLU A 132 11.07 -3.83 3.54
N VAL A 133 11.56 -4.86 2.85
CA VAL A 133 10.86 -6.16 2.82
C VAL A 133 10.72 -6.66 4.25
N GLY A 134 9.51 -7.05 4.63
CA GLY A 134 9.13 -7.42 5.99
C GLY A 134 8.47 -6.28 6.78
N THR A 135 8.47 -5.03 6.31
CA THR A 135 7.78 -3.91 6.97
C THR A 135 6.30 -4.27 7.16
N PRO A 136 5.78 -4.32 8.40
CA PRO A 136 4.38 -4.55 8.69
C PRO A 136 3.45 -3.57 7.97
N VAL A 137 2.35 -4.07 7.43
CA VAL A 137 1.29 -3.29 6.79
C VAL A 137 -0.04 -3.66 7.41
N VAL A 138 -0.72 -2.72 8.06
CA VAL A 138 -2.08 -2.91 8.57
C VAL A 138 -3.06 -2.17 7.68
N ILE A 139 -4.09 -2.85 7.22
CA ILE A 139 -5.19 -2.24 6.46
C ILE A 139 -6.46 -2.34 7.31
N GLN A 140 -7.09 -1.20 7.56
CA GLN A 140 -8.24 -1.07 8.45
C GLN A 140 -9.34 -0.15 7.90
N TRP A 141 -10.43 -0.05 8.65
CA TRP A 141 -11.51 0.91 8.47
C TRP A 141 -11.45 1.99 9.55
#